data_AF-A0A3D3F3P7-F1
#
_entry.id   AF-A0A3D3F3P7-F1
#
_cell.length_a   1.000
_cell.length_b   1.000
_cell.length_c   1.000
_cell.angle_alpha   90.00
_cell.angle_beta   90.00
_cell.angle_gamma   90.00
#
_symmetry.space_group_name_H-M   'P 1'
#
loop_
_entity.id
_entity.type
_entity.pdbx_description
1 polymer ?
#
loop_
_entity_poly.entity_id
_entity_poly.type
_entity_poly.pdbx_seq_one_letter_code
_entity_poly.pdbx_strand_id
1 'polypeptide(L)'
;MMRLSFTEALSKDIPSNYQGVEVCEIISQWLLHHSERENECRDLLKYILHKAREMEASDVDLGAPGCANKIWMRVFGNKSPVEELGEFSLIDTNTLIISWLSPAQRSRLFMQKSLDFPLAFDIGGKEVRFRGTAFFDRNALGANFRRINDSLLEMETLGIPEVVANRMNLRYEKTGLVL
;
A
#
# COMPACT_ATOMS: atom_id res chain seq x y z
N MET A 1 8.12 -2.86 20.34
CA MET A 1 8.34 -3.11 18.91
C MET A 1 6.99 -3.49 18.31
N MET A 2 6.53 -2.83 17.25
CA MET A 2 5.25 -3.15 16.61
C MET A 2 5.42 -4.43 15.81
N ARG A 3 5.01 -5.56 16.39
CA ARG A 3 5.07 -6.88 15.76
C ARG A 3 3.70 -7.52 15.81
N LEU A 4 3.37 -8.26 14.77
CA LEU A 4 2.18 -9.09 14.76
C LEU A 4 2.38 -10.22 15.78
N SER A 5 1.36 -10.46 16.58
CA SER A 5 1.38 -11.41 17.70
C SER A 5 1.50 -12.88 17.29
N PHE A 6 1.41 -13.17 15.99
CA PHE A 6 1.31 -14.52 15.43
C PHE A 6 2.41 -14.86 14.41
N THR A 7 3.32 -13.94 14.08
CA THR A 7 4.33 -14.15 13.02
C THR A 7 5.18 -15.39 13.27
N GLU A 8 5.61 -15.62 14.51
CA GLU A 8 6.43 -16.80 14.85
C GLU A 8 5.66 -18.11 14.68
N ALA A 9 4.36 -18.13 14.99
CA ALA A 9 3.52 -19.31 14.80
C ALA A 9 3.31 -19.59 13.31
N LEU A 10 2.92 -18.56 12.54
CA LEU A 10 2.72 -18.66 11.11
C LEU A 10 3.99 -19.05 10.35
N SER A 11 5.16 -18.58 10.80
CA SER A 11 6.45 -18.94 10.19
C SER A 11 6.75 -20.44 10.28
N LYS A 12 6.23 -21.14 11.29
CA LYS A 12 6.41 -22.60 11.45
C LYS A 12 5.51 -23.41 10.51
N ASP A 13 4.39 -22.82 10.09
CA ASP A 13 3.44 -23.46 9.17
C ASP A 13 3.88 -23.32 7.69
N ILE A 14 4.87 -22.47 7.40
CA ILE A 14 5.40 -22.25 6.05
C ILE A 14 6.61 -23.17 5.81
N PRO A 15 6.54 -24.09 4.83
CA PRO A 15 7.69 -24.93 4.48
C PRO A 15 8.89 -24.12 4.01
N SER A 16 10.09 -24.49 4.46
CA SER A 16 11.33 -23.73 4.17
C SER A 16 11.73 -23.68 2.69
N ASN A 17 11.20 -24.59 1.87
CA ASN A 17 11.46 -24.65 0.43
C ASN A 17 10.44 -23.86 -0.41
N TYR A 18 9.43 -23.24 0.20
CA TYR A 18 8.38 -22.50 -0.51
C TYR A 18 8.76 -21.02 -0.61
N GLN A 19 8.43 -20.37 -1.74
CA GLN A 19 8.75 -18.96 -1.97
C GLN A 19 7.63 -18.24 -2.73
N GLY A 20 7.72 -16.91 -2.83
CA GLY A 20 6.84 -16.11 -3.69
C GLY A 20 5.35 -16.39 -3.46
N VAL A 21 4.68 -16.84 -4.52
CA VAL A 21 3.23 -17.07 -4.49
C VAL A 21 2.84 -18.20 -3.55
N GLU A 22 3.64 -19.25 -3.43
CA GLU A 22 3.30 -20.41 -2.58
C GLU A 22 3.19 -20.00 -1.11
N VAL A 23 4.13 -19.15 -0.65
CA VAL A 23 4.08 -18.54 0.69
C VAL A 23 2.85 -17.65 0.83
N CYS A 24 2.53 -16.84 -0.19
CA CYS A 24 1.37 -15.94 -0.15
C CYS A 24 0.04 -16.70 -0.13
N GLU A 25 -0.06 -17.85 -0.81
CA GLU A 25 -1.23 -18.72 -0.78
C GLU A 25 -1.45 -19.31 0.61
N ILE A 26 -0.38 -19.81 1.27
CA ILE A 26 -0.44 -20.29 2.65
C ILE A 26 -0.92 -19.18 3.59
N ILE A 27 -0.32 -18.00 3.50
CA ILE A 27 -0.71 -16.83 4.31
C ILE A 27 -2.17 -16.46 4.06
N SER A 28 -2.60 -16.43 2.80
CA SER A 28 -3.98 -16.10 2.44
C SER A 28 -4.97 -17.09 3.04
N GLN A 29 -4.70 -18.40 2.94
CA GLN A 29 -5.55 -19.44 3.53
C GLN A 29 -5.57 -19.35 5.05
N TRP A 30 -4.41 -19.13 5.67
CA TRP A 30 -4.31 -19.00 7.12
C TRP A 30 -5.14 -17.82 7.63
N LEU A 31 -5.05 -16.64 6.99
CA LEU A 31 -5.83 -15.45 7.38
C LEU A 31 -7.34 -15.66 7.25
N LEU A 32 -7.81 -16.44 6.26
CA LEU A 32 -9.24 -16.75 6.11
C LEU A 32 -9.81 -17.51 7.33
N HIS A 33 -8.97 -18.28 8.02
CA HIS A 33 -9.36 -19.02 9.23
C HIS A 33 -9.09 -18.24 10.53
N HIS A 34 -8.46 -17.06 10.47
CA HIS A 34 -8.03 -16.29 11.63
C HIS A 34 -8.41 -14.81 11.50
N SER A 35 -9.71 -14.51 11.51
CA SER A 35 -10.24 -13.16 11.29
C SER A 35 -9.70 -12.10 12.28
N GLU A 36 -9.49 -12.45 13.55
CA GLU A 36 -8.87 -11.55 14.54
C GLU A 36 -7.46 -11.13 14.13
N ARG A 37 -6.69 -12.05 13.54
CA ARG A 37 -5.32 -11.83 13.08
C ARG A 37 -5.28 -11.02 11.80
N GLU A 38 -6.26 -11.23 10.92
CA GLU A 38 -6.46 -10.37 9.75
C GLU A 38 -6.79 -8.92 10.16
N ASN A 39 -7.61 -8.73 11.20
CA ASN A 39 -7.89 -7.40 11.74
C ASN A 39 -6.65 -6.75 12.36
N GLU A 40 -5.85 -7.51 13.12
CA GLU A 40 -4.57 -7.04 13.65
C GLU A 40 -3.63 -6.52 12.55
N CYS A 41 -3.50 -7.25 11.43
CA CYS A 41 -2.77 -6.77 10.26
C CYS A 41 -3.35 -5.48 9.68
N ARG A 42 -4.68 -5.41 9.54
CA ARG A 42 -5.35 -4.23 8.98
C ARG A 42 -5.10 -3.01 9.84
N ASP A 43 -5.21 -3.14 11.16
CA ASP A 43 -5.01 -2.03 12.09
C ASP A 43 -3.55 -1.56 12.12
N LEU A 44 -2.59 -2.49 12.04
CA LEU A 44 -1.19 -2.13 11.91
C LEU A 44 -0.88 -1.40 10.59
N LEU A 45 -1.46 -1.83 9.46
CA LEU A 45 -1.29 -1.09 8.21
C LEU A 45 -1.98 0.29 8.27
N LYS A 46 -3.17 0.41 8.87
CA LYS A 46 -3.81 1.73 9.09
C LYS A 46 -2.90 2.64 9.90
N TYR A 47 -2.29 2.12 10.96
CA TYR A 47 -1.34 2.89 11.77
C TYR A 47 -0.15 3.38 10.94
N ILE A 48 0.46 2.51 10.12
CA ILE A 48 1.57 2.89 9.23
C ILE A 48 1.14 3.98 8.23
N LEU A 49 -0.02 3.81 7.59
CA LEU A 49 -0.55 4.76 6.61
C LEU A 49 -1.01 6.07 7.25
N HIS A 50 -1.49 6.03 8.50
CA HIS A 50 -1.77 7.22 9.31
C HIS A 50 -0.49 7.98 9.62
N LYS A 51 0.58 7.29 10.03
CA LYS A 51 1.87 7.92 10.25
C LYS A 51 2.43 8.58 8.99
N ALA A 52 2.24 7.94 7.83
CA ALA A 52 2.57 8.55 6.54
C ALA A 52 1.82 9.85 6.28
N ARG A 53 0.55 9.96 6.73
CA ARG A 53 -0.22 11.20 6.67
C ARG A 53 0.35 12.28 7.57
N GLU A 54 0.72 11.94 8.80
CA GLU A 54 1.31 12.87 9.77
C GLU A 54 2.66 13.42 9.28
N MET A 55 3.43 12.59 8.57
CA MET A 55 4.72 12.98 7.98
C MET A 55 4.60 13.65 6.60
N GLU A 56 3.38 13.88 6.11
CA GLU A 56 3.10 14.41 4.76
C GLU A 56 3.76 13.60 3.63
N ALA A 57 3.90 12.28 3.83
CA ALA A 57 4.46 11.38 2.84
C ALA A 57 3.52 11.21 1.63
N SER A 58 4.09 11.19 0.42
CA SER A 58 3.37 10.93 -0.83
C SER A 58 3.22 9.43 -1.11
N ASP A 59 4.20 8.63 -0.71
CA ASP A 59 4.27 7.20 -0.97
C ASP A 59 4.79 6.45 0.26
N VAL A 60 4.28 5.24 0.48
CA VAL A 60 4.76 4.27 1.48
C VAL A 60 5.15 2.99 0.76
N ASP A 61 6.33 2.45 1.01
CA ASP A 61 6.79 1.18 0.46
C ASP A 61 7.14 0.19 1.58
N LEU A 62 6.73 -1.06 1.41
CA LEU A 62 7.02 -2.15 2.34
C LEU A 62 7.06 -3.50 1.62
N GLY A 63 7.66 -4.50 2.26
CA GLY A 63 7.79 -5.86 1.73
C GLY A 63 9.13 -6.07 1.05
N ALA A 64 9.10 -6.66 -0.15
CA ALA A 64 10.17 -6.91 -1.12
C ALA A 64 11.61 -6.51 -0.70
N PRO A 65 12.66 -7.32 -0.99
CA PRO A 65 14.03 -7.14 -0.51
C PRO A 65 14.61 -5.72 -0.60
N GLY A 66 14.20 -4.91 -1.59
CA GLY A 66 14.57 -3.50 -1.71
C GLY A 66 14.20 -2.61 -0.51
N CYS A 67 13.24 -3.02 0.33
CA CYS A 67 12.88 -2.29 1.55
C CYS A 67 13.75 -2.67 2.76
N ALA A 68 14.60 -3.70 2.65
CA ALA A 68 15.52 -4.14 3.70
C ALA A 68 14.86 -4.30 5.08
N ASN A 69 13.69 -4.97 5.13
CA ASN A 69 12.88 -5.18 6.33
C ASN A 69 12.38 -3.89 7.02
N LYS A 70 12.41 -2.73 6.35
CA LYS A 70 11.93 -1.46 6.91
C LYS A 70 10.74 -0.93 6.12
N ILE A 71 9.99 -0.02 6.73
CA ILE A 71 8.97 0.76 6.03
C ILE A 71 9.62 2.02 5.48
N TRP A 72 9.51 2.24 4.18
CA TRP A 72 10.05 3.42 3.52
C TRP A 72 8.93 4.40 3.22
N MET A 73 9.21 5.68 3.38
CA MET A 73 8.28 6.75 3.03
C MET A 73 8.97 7.77 2.12
N ARG A 74 8.21 8.35 1.20
CA ARG A 74 8.64 9.48 0.38
C ARG A 74 8.03 10.77 0.93
N VAL A 75 8.86 11.64 1.50
CA VAL A 75 8.44 12.94 2.04
C VAL A 75 9.10 14.04 1.21
N PHE A 76 8.28 14.89 0.58
CA PHE A 76 8.74 15.95 -0.33
C PHE A 76 9.78 15.49 -1.37
N GLY A 77 9.54 14.32 -1.98
CA GLY A 77 10.44 13.73 -2.98
C GLY A 77 11.58 12.87 -2.41
N ASN A 78 11.95 13.06 -1.14
CA ASN A 78 13.02 12.31 -0.49
C ASN A 78 12.50 10.98 0.05
N LYS A 79 13.13 9.87 -0.34
CA LYS A 79 12.73 8.52 0.07
C LYS A 79 13.70 7.98 1.12
N SER A 80 13.20 7.64 2.30
CA SER A 80 14.01 7.13 3.42
C SER A 80 13.24 6.11 4.27
N PRO A 81 13.92 5.21 4.99
CA PRO A 81 13.27 4.33 5.96
C PRO A 81 12.79 5.14 7.18
N VAL A 82 11.69 4.72 7.78
CA VAL A 82 11.14 5.30 9.01
C VAL A 82 11.56 4.43 10.19
N GLU A 83 12.70 4.76 10.79
CA GLU A 83 13.35 3.94 11.84
C GLU A 83 12.45 3.67 13.05
N GLU A 84 11.58 4.62 13.41
CA GLU A 84 10.65 4.49 14.53
C GLU A 84 9.61 3.37 14.37
N LEU A 85 9.31 2.96 13.12
CA LEU A 85 8.39 1.85 12.86
C LEU A 85 9.04 0.48 13.14
N GLY A 86 10.37 0.42 13.24
CA GLY A 86 11.13 -0.80 13.45
C GLY A 86 11.24 -1.66 12.20
N GLU A 87 11.57 -2.94 12.43
CA GLU A 87 11.79 -3.92 11.36
C GLU A 87 10.62 -4.90 11.23
N PHE A 88 10.33 -5.27 9.99
CA PHE A 88 9.28 -6.19 9.58
C PHE A 88 9.91 -7.30 8.73
N SER A 89 9.66 -8.55 9.12
CA SER A 89 10.02 -9.70 8.28
C SER A 89 9.19 -9.72 7.00
N LEU A 90 9.62 -10.50 6.01
CA LEU A 90 8.82 -10.71 4.80
C LEU A 90 7.44 -11.32 5.12
N ILE A 91 7.34 -12.17 6.15
CA ILE A 91 6.05 -12.73 6.57
C ILE A 91 5.14 -11.63 7.14
N ASP A 92 5.69 -10.73 7.95
CA ASP A 92 4.93 -9.57 8.46
C ASP A 92 4.37 -8.75 7.30
N THR A 93 5.23 -8.32 6.38
CA THR A 93 4.79 -7.49 5.25
C THR A 93 3.85 -8.22 4.31
N ASN A 94 4.05 -9.53 4.07
CA ASN A 94 3.15 -10.31 3.22
C ASN A 94 1.75 -10.39 3.84
N THR A 95 1.66 -10.65 5.14
CA THR A 95 0.37 -10.71 5.85
C THR A 95 -0.32 -9.34 5.86
N LEU A 96 0.41 -8.24 6.04
CA LEU A 96 -0.10 -6.87 5.95
C LEU A 96 -0.68 -6.56 4.56
N ILE A 97 0.00 -6.95 3.48
CA ILE A 97 -0.47 -6.69 2.12
C ILE A 97 -1.70 -7.55 1.81
N ILE A 98 -1.64 -8.85 2.12
CA ILE A 98 -2.71 -9.81 1.80
C ILE A 98 -4.00 -9.51 2.59
N SER A 99 -3.90 -9.05 3.85
CA SER A 99 -5.06 -8.78 4.71
C SER A 99 -5.99 -7.70 4.15
N TRP A 100 -5.50 -6.84 3.25
CA TRP A 100 -6.29 -5.78 2.61
C TRP A 100 -6.93 -6.17 1.29
N LEU A 101 -6.53 -7.29 0.71
CA LEU A 101 -7.03 -7.76 -0.56
C LEU A 101 -8.21 -8.71 -0.35
N SER A 102 -9.27 -8.50 -1.13
CA SER A 102 -10.35 -9.49 -1.25
C SER A 102 -9.85 -10.80 -1.86
N PRO A 103 -10.54 -11.93 -1.67
CA PRO A 103 -10.15 -13.22 -2.26
C PRO A 103 -9.93 -13.15 -3.79
N ALA A 104 -10.79 -12.41 -4.51
CA ALA A 104 -10.64 -12.21 -5.94
C ALA A 104 -9.37 -11.41 -6.31
N GLN A 105 -9.05 -10.38 -5.53
CA GLN A 105 -7.83 -9.59 -5.68
C GLN A 105 -6.58 -10.42 -5.39
N ARG A 106 -6.59 -11.26 -4.34
CA ARG A 106 -5.49 -12.19 -4.02
C ARG A 106 -5.23 -13.13 -5.19
N SER A 107 -6.28 -13.80 -5.69
CA SER A 107 -6.18 -14.69 -6.86
C SER A 107 -5.59 -13.98 -8.08
N ARG A 108 -6.06 -12.75 -8.37
CA ARG A 108 -5.53 -11.93 -9.46
C ARG A 108 -4.06 -11.56 -9.25
N LEU A 109 -3.67 -11.13 -8.05
CA LEU A 109 -2.28 -10.82 -7.70
C LEU A 109 -1.38 -12.05 -7.87
N PHE A 110 -1.82 -13.23 -7.43
CA PHE A 110 -1.03 -14.46 -7.52
C PHE A 110 -0.86 -14.94 -8.97
N MET A 111 -1.86 -14.73 -9.81
CA MET A 111 -1.81 -15.03 -11.24
C MET A 111 -0.96 -14.00 -12.01
N GLN A 112 -1.25 -12.71 -11.85
CA GLN A 112 -0.68 -11.63 -12.67
C GLN A 112 0.63 -11.08 -12.11
N LYS A 113 1.00 -11.47 -10.90
CA LYS A 113 2.18 -11.01 -10.14
C LYS A 113 2.21 -9.51 -9.85
N SER A 114 1.12 -8.80 -10.15
CA SER A 114 0.91 -7.39 -9.82
C SER A 114 -0.59 -7.09 -9.73
N LEU A 115 -0.96 -6.14 -8.88
CA LEU A 115 -2.33 -5.67 -8.70
C LEU A 115 -2.37 -4.23 -8.19
N ASP A 116 -3.08 -3.37 -8.90
CA ASP A 116 -3.53 -2.07 -8.39
C ASP A 116 -4.89 -2.18 -7.70
N PHE A 117 -5.05 -1.52 -6.56
CA PHE A 117 -6.29 -1.52 -5.79
C PHE A 117 -6.45 -0.22 -4.98
N PRO A 118 -7.70 0.25 -4.79
CA PRO A 118 -7.97 1.33 -3.85
C PRO A 118 -7.94 0.81 -2.42
N LEU A 119 -7.50 1.66 -1.48
CA LEU A 119 -7.56 1.43 -0.05
C LEU A 119 -8.12 2.69 0.62
N ALA A 120 -9.14 2.54 1.45
CA ALA A 120 -9.74 3.65 2.18
C ALA A 120 -10.08 3.23 3.62
N PHE A 121 -9.94 4.15 4.56
CA PHE A 121 -10.34 3.98 5.95
C PHE A 121 -10.60 5.33 6.62
N ASP A 122 -11.27 5.32 7.77
CA ASP A 122 -11.56 6.53 8.54
C ASP A 122 -10.43 6.86 9.52
N ILE A 123 -10.05 8.14 9.59
CA ILE A 123 -9.25 8.71 10.67
C ILE A 123 -9.99 9.93 11.22
N GLY A 124 -10.50 9.81 12.44
CA GLY A 124 -11.14 10.93 13.14
C GLY A 124 -12.35 11.50 12.40
N GLY A 125 -13.15 10.66 11.75
CA GLY A 125 -14.34 11.06 10.99
C GLY A 125 -14.05 11.57 9.58
N LYS A 126 -12.81 11.40 9.08
CA LYS A 126 -12.42 11.72 7.71
C LYS A 126 -11.94 10.47 6.98
N GLU A 127 -12.53 10.21 5.82
CA GLU A 127 -12.07 9.15 4.93
C GLU A 127 -10.71 9.55 4.32
N VAL A 128 -9.70 8.74 4.58
CA VAL A 128 -8.41 8.80 3.89
C VAL A 128 -8.33 7.73 2.84
N ARG A 129 -7.67 8.06 1.72
CA ARG A 129 -7.60 7.19 0.55
C ARG A 129 -6.17 7.04 0.05
N PHE A 130 -5.87 5.83 -0.36
CA PHE A 130 -4.61 5.44 -0.97
C PHE A 130 -4.88 4.61 -2.21
N ARG A 131 -3.97 4.70 -3.19
CA ARG A 131 -3.85 3.72 -4.26
C ARG A 131 -2.73 2.77 -3.92
N GLY A 132 -3.07 1.52 -3.63
CA GLY A 132 -2.13 0.43 -3.41
C GLY A 132 -1.74 -0.22 -4.73
N THR A 133 -0.47 -0.58 -4.85
CA THR A 133 0.05 -1.47 -5.89
C THR A 133 0.84 -2.56 -5.20
N ALA A 134 0.36 -3.80 -5.25
CA ALA A 134 1.09 -4.98 -4.76
C ALA A 134 1.75 -5.69 -5.95
N PHE A 135 2.99 -6.15 -5.78
CA PHE A 135 3.76 -6.77 -6.85
C PHE A 135 4.81 -7.75 -6.31
N PHE A 136 5.25 -8.69 -7.14
CA PHE A 136 6.37 -9.58 -6.80
C PHE A 136 7.69 -9.05 -7.36
N ASP A 137 8.69 -8.91 -6.49
CA ASP A 137 10.10 -8.65 -6.85
C ASP A 137 10.96 -9.77 -6.27
N ARG A 138 11.73 -10.47 -7.11
CA ARG A 138 12.60 -11.60 -6.72
C ARG A 138 11.92 -12.62 -5.80
N ASN A 139 10.72 -13.07 -6.18
CA ASN A 139 9.89 -14.01 -5.41
C ASN A 139 9.50 -13.51 -4.01
N ALA A 140 9.47 -12.21 -3.78
CA ALA A 140 8.96 -11.61 -2.55
C ALA A 140 7.85 -10.60 -2.88
N LEU A 141 6.81 -10.58 -2.05
CA LEU A 141 5.71 -9.64 -2.21
C LEU A 141 6.11 -8.28 -1.65
N GLY A 142 5.93 -7.24 -2.45
CA GLY A 142 6.08 -5.84 -2.08
C GLY A 142 4.81 -5.07 -2.35
N ALA A 143 4.68 -3.92 -1.70
CA ALA A 143 3.61 -2.98 -2.00
C ALA A 143 4.09 -1.54 -1.93
N ASN A 144 3.50 -0.72 -2.80
CA ASN A 144 3.54 0.73 -2.73
C ASN A 144 2.13 1.25 -2.43
N PHE A 145 2.01 2.22 -1.53
CA PHE A 145 0.77 2.92 -1.25
C PHE A 145 0.98 4.41 -1.52
N ARG A 146 0.34 4.91 -2.57
CA ARG A 146 0.33 6.34 -2.89
C ARG A 146 -0.85 7.02 -2.25
N ARG A 147 -0.60 8.10 -1.51
CA ARG A 147 -1.65 8.96 -0.96
C ARG A 147 -2.48 9.58 -2.09
N ILE A 148 -3.80 9.56 -1.94
CA ILE A 148 -4.74 10.32 -2.78
C ILE A 148 -5.11 11.60 -2.01
N ASN A 149 -5.09 12.75 -2.67
CA ASN A 149 -5.44 14.02 -2.01
C ASN A 149 -6.90 14.05 -1.58
N ASP A 150 -7.14 14.67 -0.42
CA ASP A 150 -8.48 14.81 0.17
C ASP A 150 -9.32 15.84 -0.60
N SER A 151 -8.65 16.85 -1.18
CA SER A 151 -9.24 17.87 -2.05
C SER A 151 -8.64 17.84 -3.45
N LEU A 152 -9.44 18.29 -4.43
CA LEU A 152 -8.94 18.59 -5.76
C LEU A 152 -8.07 19.84 -5.69
N LEU A 153 -6.92 19.80 -6.36
CA LEU A 153 -6.06 20.98 -6.51
C LEU A 153 -6.61 21.88 -7.59
N GLU A 154 -6.61 23.18 -7.33
CA GLU A 154 -6.99 24.19 -8.30
C GLU A 154 -5.84 24.40 -9.31
N MET A 155 -6.20 24.69 -10.57
CA MET A 155 -5.21 24.94 -11.64
C MET A 155 -4.24 26.07 -11.26
N GLU A 156 -4.73 27.11 -10.61
CA GLU A 156 -3.93 28.23 -10.12
C GLU A 156 -2.91 27.80 -9.05
N THR A 157 -3.32 26.95 -8.10
CA THR A 157 -2.43 26.40 -7.06
C THR A 157 -1.34 25.52 -7.66
N LEU A 158 -1.62 24.88 -8.80
CA LEU A 158 -0.64 24.11 -9.57
C LEU A 158 0.30 24.99 -10.41
N GLY A 159 0.13 26.32 -10.40
CA GLY A 159 0.90 27.25 -11.23
C GLY A 159 0.58 27.16 -12.72
N ILE A 160 -0.58 26.61 -13.08
CA ILE A 160 -0.99 26.48 -14.48
C ILE A 160 -1.50 27.84 -14.95
N PRO A 161 -0.90 28.45 -15.99
CA PRO A 161 -1.34 29.73 -16.51
C PRO A 161 -2.79 29.67 -16.99
N GLU A 162 -3.56 30.75 -16.76
CA GLU A 162 -4.98 30.80 -17.09
C GLU A 162 -5.27 30.45 -18.56
N VAL A 163 -4.42 30.90 -19.49
CA VAL A 163 -4.55 30.58 -20.92
C VAL A 163 -4.50 29.07 -21.18
N VAL A 164 -3.65 28.33 -20.45
CA VAL A 164 -3.57 26.88 -20.55
C VAL A 164 -4.77 26.23 -19.87
N ALA A 165 -5.16 26.71 -18.69
CA ALA A 165 -6.31 26.21 -17.95
C ALA A 165 -7.62 26.33 -18.76
N ASN A 166 -7.81 27.47 -19.45
CA ASN A 166 -8.98 27.71 -20.29
C ASN A 166 -9.06 26.73 -21.46
N ARG A 167 -7.92 26.32 -22.04
CA ARG A 167 -7.88 25.32 -23.14
C ARG A 167 -8.27 23.92 -22.70
N MET A 168 -8.16 23.61 -21.41
CA MET A 168 -8.59 22.33 -20.82
C MET A 168 -10.00 22.38 -20.23
N ASN A 169 -10.63 23.56 -20.22
CA ASN A 169 -11.90 23.76 -19.55
C ASN A 169 -13.05 23.70 -20.57
N LEU A 170 -13.97 22.75 -20.33
CA LEU A 170 -15.15 22.53 -21.17
C LEU A 170 -16.09 23.74 -21.28
N ARG A 171 -15.93 24.79 -20.46
CA ARG A 171 -16.64 26.06 -20.65
C ARG A 171 -16.16 26.80 -21.89
N TYR A 172 -14.86 26.78 -22.19
CA TYR A 172 -14.23 27.52 -23.29
C TYR A 172 -14.02 26.65 -24.52
N GLU A 173 -13.55 25.41 -24.35
CA GLU A 173 -13.29 24.48 -25.45
C GLU A 173 -14.22 23.27 -25.35
N LYS A 174 -15.10 23.07 -26.34
CA LYS A 174 -16.13 22.01 -26.31
C LYS A 174 -15.68 20.69 -26.93
N THR A 175 -14.65 20.74 -27.76
CA THR A 175 -14.09 19.60 -28.49
C THR A 175 -12.59 19.81 -28.67
N GLY A 176 -11.84 18.73 -28.81
CA GLY A 176 -10.39 18.78 -29.00
C GLY A 176 -9.68 17.66 -28.28
N LEU A 177 -8.36 17.61 -28.47
CA LEU A 177 -7.47 16.67 -27.80
C LEU A 177 -6.41 17.49 -27.07
N VAL A 178 -6.35 17.32 -25.75
CA VAL A 178 -5.25 17.83 -24.91
C VAL A 178 -4.29 16.67 -24.73
N LEU A 179 -3.10 16.78 -25.32
CA LEU A 179 -2.00 15.79 -25.19
C LEU A 179 -1.00 16.24 -24.13
#